data_AF-A0A183BQ68-F1
#
_entry.id   AF-A0A183BQ68-F1
#
_cell.length_a   1.000
_cell.length_b   1.000
_cell.length_c   1.000
_cell.angle_alpha   90.00
_cell.angle_beta   90.00
_cell.angle_gamma   90.00
#
_symmetry.space_group_name_H-M   'P 1'
#
loop_
_entity.id
_entity.type
_entity.pdbx_description
1 polymer ?
#
loop_
_entity_poly.entity_id
_entity_poly.type
_entity_poly.pdbx_seq_one_letter_code
_entity_poly.pdbx_strand_id
1 'polypeptide(L)'
;MLIWRSYAKTANKMKVTTSKGFKIRLHDDAFSIVCDAMNDLEVKMLSDSNKNVKNVTAGAGYFGGWSTGKKMAEDVPMEKQEEESQSLIPTGSCGAFVTALEDEFMAVRQAAVYSLGKLAMGRPAFANACIDHLADMFNDEIQQIRLDAIRALTPVISHGILHRDQLDTILTVVDDATADNRMALHALLAKCNLADSNCVLQCLKKLLHSLRRFPMDKFSIFSCLSDIGRRHPSLVQPLINDLLDIHPIFDTPEQSIDDDFYLARLILVLNAASHRSVICSLIPIYALKHYRYLRRSWPDIVPKISEFEQEKVYHNDSTAFALLPLLDGGPEKTEIGA
;
A
#
# COMPACT_ATOMS: atom_id res chain seq x y z
N MET A 1 19.24 10.10 -10.63
CA MET A 1 19.30 10.74 -9.29
C MET A 1 19.44 12.29 -9.33
N LEU A 2 19.11 12.98 -10.44
CA LEU A 2 19.29 14.44 -10.56
C LEU A 2 18.03 15.25 -10.93
N ILE A 3 16.88 14.60 -11.18
CA ILE A 3 15.61 15.29 -11.51
C ILE A 3 14.79 15.60 -10.23
N TRP A 4 15.01 14.86 -9.13
CA TRP A 4 14.25 14.99 -7.87
C TRP A 4 14.75 16.10 -6.92
N ARG A 5 16.04 16.45 -6.94
CA ARG A 5 16.59 17.51 -6.05
C ARG A 5 16.18 18.92 -6.48
N SER A 6 15.83 19.13 -7.75
CA SER A 6 15.34 20.43 -8.23
C SER A 6 13.86 20.63 -7.86
N TYR A 7 13.02 19.60 -7.92
CA TYR A 7 11.60 19.69 -7.56
C TYR A 7 11.38 19.93 -6.06
N ALA A 8 12.18 19.30 -5.20
CA ALA A 8 12.08 19.47 -3.75
C ALA A 8 12.49 20.89 -3.26
N LYS A 9 13.36 21.60 -4.00
CA LYS A 9 13.71 23.00 -3.67
C LYS A 9 12.70 24.01 -4.21
N THR A 10 11.90 23.66 -5.22
CA THR A 10 10.87 24.55 -5.80
C THR A 10 9.48 24.35 -5.17
N ALA A 11 9.21 23.19 -4.56
CA ALA A 11 7.94 22.89 -3.91
C ALA A 11 7.61 23.83 -2.73
N ASN A 12 8.62 24.38 -2.04
CA ASN A 12 8.41 25.32 -0.93
C ASN A 12 8.00 26.74 -1.38
N LYS A 13 7.87 27.00 -2.69
CA LYS A 13 7.38 28.27 -3.26
C LYS A 13 6.48 28.09 -4.50
N MET A 14 5.84 26.92 -4.68
CA MET A 14 4.93 26.72 -5.81
C MET A 14 3.58 27.39 -5.56
N LYS A 15 3.48 28.66 -5.99
CA LYS A 15 2.22 29.32 -6.32
C LYS A 15 1.71 28.67 -7.60
N VAL A 16 0.62 27.90 -7.51
CA VAL A 16 -0.04 27.33 -8.68
C VAL A 16 -1.02 28.38 -9.21
N THR A 17 -0.98 28.62 -10.51
CA THR A 17 -1.91 29.53 -11.21
C THR A 17 -3.13 28.74 -11.66
N THR A 18 -4.31 29.09 -11.14
CA THR A 18 -5.60 28.57 -11.59
C THR A 18 -5.95 29.06 -13.01
N SER A 19 -6.97 28.45 -13.62
CA SER A 19 -7.52 28.79 -14.95
C SER A 19 -7.97 30.26 -15.10
N LYS A 20 -8.09 30.99 -13.99
CA LYS A 20 -8.42 32.44 -13.92
C LYS A 20 -7.20 33.33 -13.63
N GLY A 21 -5.98 32.80 -13.64
CA GLY A 21 -4.73 33.58 -13.55
C GLY A 21 -4.34 34.07 -12.14
N PHE A 22 -5.00 33.61 -11.09
CA PHE A 22 -4.67 33.99 -9.71
C PHE A 22 -3.60 33.08 -9.10
N LYS A 23 -2.66 33.67 -8.36
CA LYS A 23 -1.61 32.95 -7.61
C LYS A 23 -2.20 32.50 -6.27
N ILE A 24 -2.68 31.26 -6.21
CA ILE A 24 -3.39 30.72 -5.05
C ILE A 24 -2.47 29.73 -4.30
N ARG A 25 -2.60 29.64 -2.97
CA ARG A 25 -1.88 28.63 -2.16
C ARG A 25 -2.51 27.27 -2.40
N LEU A 26 -1.72 26.18 -2.37
CA LEU A 26 -2.22 24.82 -2.67
C LEU A 26 -3.45 24.39 -1.85
N HIS A 27 -3.54 24.85 -0.60
CA HIS A 27 -4.73 24.68 0.25
C HIS A 27 -5.97 25.37 -0.33
N ASP A 28 -5.82 26.60 -0.81
CA ASP A 28 -6.90 27.44 -1.33
C ASP A 28 -7.36 26.93 -2.71
N ASP A 29 -6.50 26.24 -3.48
CA ASP A 29 -6.86 25.60 -4.76
C ASP A 29 -7.66 24.30 -4.56
N ALA A 30 -7.21 23.43 -3.66
CA ALA A 30 -7.94 22.22 -3.29
C ALA A 30 -9.30 22.54 -2.64
N PHE A 31 -9.35 23.59 -1.82
CA PHE A 31 -10.59 24.12 -1.26
C PHE A 31 -11.46 24.80 -2.32
N SER A 32 -10.88 25.53 -3.27
CA SER A 32 -11.62 26.09 -4.42
C SER A 32 -12.26 24.98 -5.25
N ILE A 33 -11.59 23.86 -5.49
CA ILE A 33 -12.16 22.72 -6.23
C ILE A 33 -13.40 22.18 -5.52
N VAL A 34 -13.37 22.05 -4.19
CA VAL A 34 -14.54 21.62 -3.41
C VAL A 34 -15.64 22.67 -3.44
N CYS A 35 -15.32 23.95 -3.19
CA CYS A 35 -16.31 25.02 -3.21
C CYS A 35 -16.92 25.25 -4.60
N ASP A 36 -16.13 25.16 -5.68
CA ASP A 36 -16.60 25.27 -7.05
C ASP A 36 -17.50 24.07 -7.39
N ALA A 37 -17.16 22.85 -6.94
CA ALA A 37 -18.02 21.69 -7.11
C ALA A 37 -19.36 21.82 -6.36
N MET A 38 -19.35 22.35 -5.13
CA MET A 38 -20.56 22.64 -4.35
C MET A 38 -21.42 23.73 -5.02
N ASN A 39 -20.80 24.82 -5.48
CA ASN A 39 -21.48 25.95 -6.13
C ASN A 39 -22.05 25.57 -7.51
N ASP A 40 -21.30 24.83 -8.34
CA ASP A 40 -21.75 24.43 -9.68
C ASP A 40 -22.94 23.46 -9.61
N LEU A 41 -23.05 22.67 -8.53
CA LEU A 41 -24.21 21.82 -8.30
C LEU A 41 -25.42 22.59 -7.76
N GLU A 42 -25.23 23.56 -6.86
CA GLU A 42 -26.31 24.44 -6.41
C GLU A 42 -26.95 25.17 -7.61
N VAL A 43 -26.14 25.64 -8.56
CA VAL A 43 -26.61 26.26 -9.81
C VAL A 43 -27.36 25.26 -10.70
N LYS A 44 -26.90 24.00 -10.81
CA LYS A 44 -27.62 22.96 -11.57
C LYS A 44 -28.96 22.60 -10.93
N MET A 45 -29.00 22.44 -9.61
CA MET A 45 -30.23 22.19 -8.85
C MET A 45 -31.22 23.34 -9.02
N LEU A 46 -30.77 24.60 -8.92
CA LEU A 46 -31.59 25.78 -9.23
C LEU A 46 -32.08 25.78 -10.68
N SER A 47 -31.26 25.34 -11.64
CA SER A 47 -31.65 25.27 -13.06
C SER A 47 -32.69 24.18 -13.34
N ASP A 48 -32.62 23.04 -12.64
CA ASP A 48 -33.55 21.92 -12.82
C ASP A 48 -34.86 22.15 -12.04
N SER A 49 -34.80 22.82 -10.88
CA SER A 49 -35.98 23.39 -10.23
C SER A 49 -36.65 24.46 -11.10
N ASN A 50 -35.89 25.36 -11.75
CA ASN A 50 -36.46 26.36 -12.66
C ASN A 50 -37.04 25.78 -13.97
N LYS A 51 -36.64 24.57 -14.38
CA LYS A 51 -37.27 23.86 -15.50
C LYS A 51 -38.63 23.27 -15.11
N ASN A 52 -38.79 22.84 -13.86
CA ASN A 52 -40.08 22.37 -13.33
C ASN A 52 -40.99 23.49 -12.81
N VAL A 53 -40.46 24.69 -12.51
CA VAL A 53 -41.21 25.86 -12.04
C VAL A 53 -41.44 26.87 -13.18
N LYS A 54 -41.88 26.39 -14.36
CA LYS A 54 -42.50 27.27 -15.36
C LYS A 54 -43.99 27.53 -15.14
N ASN A 55 -44.56 26.99 -14.06
CA ASN A 55 -45.90 27.32 -13.58
C ASN A 55 -45.85 27.48 -12.06
N VAL A 56 -45.44 28.65 -11.56
CA VAL A 56 -46.07 29.41 -10.47
C VAL A 56 -45.22 30.66 -10.24
N THR A 57 -45.90 31.79 -10.37
CA THR A 57 -45.40 33.16 -10.19
C THR A 57 -44.91 33.45 -8.77
N ALA A 58 -43.81 34.21 -8.71
CA ALA A 58 -43.49 35.24 -7.73
C ALA A 58 -43.56 34.88 -6.22
N GLY A 59 -42.39 34.66 -5.63
CA GLY A 59 -42.18 34.69 -4.18
C GLY A 59 -40.70 34.81 -3.87
N ALA A 60 -40.28 36.00 -3.43
CA ALA A 60 -38.93 36.30 -2.97
C ALA A 60 -38.58 35.50 -1.69
N GLY A 61 -37.30 35.12 -1.52
CA GLY A 61 -36.83 34.57 -0.25
C GLY A 61 -35.39 34.06 -0.28
N TYR A 62 -34.46 34.91 0.13
CA TYR A 62 -33.28 34.60 0.96
C TYR A 62 -32.52 33.27 0.74
N PHE A 63 -31.35 33.34 0.09
CA PHE A 63 -30.10 32.78 0.63
C PHE A 63 -28.91 33.33 -0.16
N GLY A 64 -28.40 34.49 0.24
CA GLY A 64 -27.23 35.11 -0.36
C GLY A 64 -26.27 35.48 0.76
N GLY A 65 -25.29 34.63 1.02
CA GLY A 65 -24.27 34.93 2.02
C GLY A 65 -23.45 33.73 2.46
N TRP A 66 -22.61 33.18 1.57
CA TRP A 66 -21.42 32.47 2.01
C TRP A 66 -20.15 33.27 1.71
N SER A 67 -19.37 33.40 2.78
CA SER A 67 -18.23 34.29 2.97
C SER A 67 -17.08 33.97 2.02
N THR A 68 -16.85 34.85 1.05
CA THR A 68 -15.50 35.08 0.52
C THR A 68 -14.70 35.78 1.61
N GLY A 69 -13.81 35.04 2.27
CA GLY A 69 -13.07 35.49 3.45
C GLY A 69 -12.35 36.83 3.25
N LYS A 70 -12.64 37.76 4.18
CA LYS A 70 -11.87 38.95 4.57
C LYS A 70 -11.47 39.94 3.46
N LYS A 71 -12.33 40.94 3.26
CA LYS A 71 -11.90 42.31 2.96
C LYS A 71 -12.14 43.19 4.20
N MET A 72 -11.27 44.19 4.37
CA MET A 72 -11.31 45.33 5.33
C MET A 72 -10.47 45.19 6.60
N ALA A 73 -9.23 45.69 6.54
CA ALA A 73 -8.70 46.72 7.44
C ALA A 73 -7.37 47.23 6.86
N GLU A 74 -7.34 48.51 6.52
CA GLU A 74 -6.18 49.25 6.03
C GLU A 74 -5.15 49.49 7.16
N ASP A 75 -3.88 49.54 6.76
CA ASP A 75 -2.73 50.19 7.42
C ASP A 75 -2.32 49.79 8.85
N VAL A 76 -1.45 48.76 8.98
CA VAL A 76 -0.49 48.62 10.10
C VAL A 76 0.81 47.98 9.58
N PRO A 77 2.03 48.48 9.91
CA PRO A 77 3.28 47.93 9.39
C PRO A 77 3.53 46.51 9.90
N MET A 78 3.95 45.65 8.97
CA MET A 78 4.16 44.21 9.16
C MET A 78 5.36 43.95 10.08
N GLU A 79 5.11 43.62 11.34
CA GLU A 79 6.10 42.97 12.21
C GLU A 79 6.28 41.52 11.72
N LYS A 80 7.53 41.15 11.44
CA LYS A 80 7.92 39.78 11.12
C LYS A 80 7.73 38.91 12.36
N GLN A 81 6.63 38.17 12.41
CA GLN A 81 6.51 37.02 13.31
C GLN A 81 6.86 35.75 12.55
N GLU A 82 7.87 35.06 13.08
CA GLU A 82 8.36 33.76 12.66
C GLU A 82 7.21 32.75 12.74
N GLU A 83 6.81 32.18 11.59
CA GLU A 83 5.67 31.27 11.46
C GLU A 83 6.03 29.86 11.99
N GLU A 84 6.37 29.75 13.27
CA GLU A 84 6.29 28.49 14.00
C GLU A 84 4.82 28.30 14.44
N SER A 85 4.19 27.20 13.99
CA SER A 85 2.86 26.74 14.39
C SER A 85 1.65 27.28 13.62
N GLN A 86 1.70 27.29 12.28
CA GLN A 86 0.47 27.38 11.47
C GLN A 86 -0.25 26.03 11.48
N SER A 87 -1.46 25.99 12.06
CA SER A 87 -2.40 24.87 11.98
C SER A 87 -2.42 24.28 10.56
N LEU A 88 -2.12 22.98 10.41
CA LEU A 88 -1.96 22.31 9.11
C LEU A 88 -3.16 22.47 8.17
N ILE A 89 -4.35 22.71 8.75
CA ILE A 89 -5.56 23.21 8.12
C ILE A 89 -6.25 24.15 9.12
N PRO A 90 -6.86 25.28 8.71
CA PRO A 90 -7.80 26.01 9.57
C PRO A 90 -8.93 25.06 10.00
N THR A 91 -9.28 24.98 11.28
CA THR A 91 -10.26 24.00 11.80
C THR A 91 -11.59 23.97 11.03
N GLY A 92 -12.01 25.10 10.45
CA GLY A 92 -13.18 25.18 9.58
C GLY A 92 -13.04 24.47 8.22
N SER A 93 -11.85 24.41 7.62
CA SER A 93 -11.63 23.72 6.34
C SER A 93 -11.57 22.20 6.50
N CYS A 94 -11.22 21.67 7.67
CA CYS A 94 -11.32 20.23 7.96
C CYS A 94 -12.79 19.77 7.98
N GLY A 95 -13.67 20.54 8.64
CA GLY A 95 -15.11 20.27 8.65
C GLY A 95 -15.75 20.32 7.26
N ALA A 96 -15.28 21.22 6.39
CA ALA A 96 -15.73 21.29 5.00
C ALA A 96 -15.36 20.02 4.21
N PHE A 97 -14.18 19.43 4.44
CA PHE A 97 -13.83 18.16 3.78
C PHE A 97 -14.67 17.00 4.28
N VAL A 98 -14.90 16.88 5.59
CA VAL A 98 -15.74 15.81 6.16
C VAL A 98 -17.17 15.90 5.59
N THR A 99 -17.76 17.09 5.61
CA THR A 99 -19.10 17.31 5.03
C THR A 99 -19.14 17.03 3.52
N ALA A 100 -18.10 17.40 2.78
CA ALA A 100 -18.03 17.11 1.34
C ALA A 100 -17.82 15.62 1.02
N LEU A 101 -17.18 14.85 1.92
CA LEU A 101 -17.05 13.39 1.78
C LEU A 101 -18.37 12.67 2.06
N GLU A 102 -19.21 13.22 2.93
CA GLU A 102 -20.53 12.69 3.30
C GLU A 102 -21.67 13.25 2.42
N ASP A 103 -21.35 13.98 1.35
CA ASP A 103 -22.33 14.67 0.51
C ASP A 103 -23.20 13.68 -0.30
N GLU A 104 -24.48 14.03 -0.50
CA GLU A 104 -25.42 13.22 -1.27
C GLU A 104 -24.95 13.05 -2.73
N PHE A 105 -24.26 14.06 -3.28
CA PHE A 105 -23.82 14.06 -4.66
C PHE A 105 -22.44 13.45 -4.84
N MET A 106 -22.37 12.43 -5.70
CA MET A 106 -21.13 11.78 -6.11
C MET A 106 -20.04 12.77 -6.55
N ALA A 107 -20.40 13.83 -7.29
CA ALA A 107 -19.43 14.80 -7.81
C ALA A 107 -18.71 15.57 -6.69
N VAL A 108 -19.41 15.90 -5.60
CA VAL A 108 -18.84 16.57 -4.44
C VAL A 108 -17.92 15.62 -3.68
N ARG A 109 -18.36 14.37 -3.47
CA ARG A 109 -17.53 13.30 -2.89
C ARG A 109 -16.24 13.07 -3.68
N GLN A 110 -16.32 12.99 -5.01
CA GLN A 110 -15.14 12.84 -5.89
C GLN A 110 -14.17 14.02 -5.77
N ALA A 111 -14.70 15.25 -5.79
CA ALA A 111 -13.89 16.46 -5.64
C ALA A 111 -13.18 16.48 -4.29
N ALA A 112 -13.88 16.08 -3.22
CA ALA A 112 -13.32 15.99 -1.88
C ALA A 112 -12.18 14.95 -1.80
N VAL A 113 -12.41 13.72 -2.27
CA VAL A 113 -11.40 12.65 -2.30
C VAL A 113 -10.17 13.08 -3.10
N TYR A 114 -10.39 13.66 -4.29
CA TYR A 114 -9.30 14.14 -5.15
C TYR A 114 -8.48 15.24 -4.47
N SER A 115 -9.15 16.26 -3.94
CA SER A 115 -8.50 17.37 -3.25
C SER A 115 -7.73 16.90 -2.01
N LEU A 116 -8.31 15.98 -1.24
CA LEU A 116 -7.67 15.42 -0.04
C LEU A 116 -6.40 14.65 -0.38
N GLY A 117 -6.47 13.77 -1.39
CA GLY A 117 -5.30 13.03 -1.88
C GLY A 117 -4.20 13.96 -2.42
N LYS A 118 -4.57 14.99 -3.19
CA LYS A 118 -3.61 15.97 -3.73
C LYS A 118 -2.89 16.77 -2.65
N LEU A 119 -3.61 17.19 -1.60
CA LEU A 119 -3.01 17.91 -0.48
C LEU A 119 -2.08 17.01 0.35
N ALA A 120 -2.44 15.74 0.52
CA ALA A 120 -1.66 14.77 1.29
C ALA A 120 -0.33 14.37 0.62
N MET A 121 -0.26 14.36 -0.72
CA MET A 121 0.95 13.96 -1.47
C MET A 121 2.23 14.76 -1.15
N GLY A 122 2.12 15.97 -0.60
CA GLY A 122 3.27 16.83 -0.30
C GLY A 122 3.53 17.05 1.19
N ARG A 123 2.72 16.46 2.09
CA ARG A 123 2.69 16.81 3.52
C ARG A 123 2.52 15.57 4.39
N PRO A 124 3.58 14.98 4.95
CA PRO A 124 3.50 13.71 5.67
C PRO A 124 2.67 13.76 6.95
N ALA A 125 2.72 14.87 7.70
CA ALA A 125 1.89 15.03 8.90
C ALA A 125 0.38 15.09 8.56
N PHE A 126 0.05 15.74 7.45
CA PHE A 126 -1.32 15.81 6.96
C PHE A 126 -1.78 14.48 6.34
N ALA A 127 -0.89 13.83 5.59
CA ALA A 127 -1.11 12.50 5.03
C ALA A 127 -1.59 11.52 6.10
N ASN A 128 -0.90 11.44 7.24
CA ASN A 128 -1.28 10.54 8.33
C ASN A 128 -2.68 10.81 8.88
N ALA A 129 -3.07 12.09 9.00
CA ALA A 129 -4.41 12.48 9.47
C ALA A 129 -5.51 12.17 8.43
N CYS A 130 -5.18 12.11 7.14
CA CYS A 130 -6.14 11.83 6.07
C CYS A 130 -6.32 10.36 5.74
N ILE A 131 -5.43 9.47 6.23
CA ILE A 131 -5.51 8.03 5.92
C ILE A 131 -6.87 7.48 6.35
N ASP A 132 -7.32 7.80 7.58
CA ASP A 132 -8.59 7.30 8.11
C ASP A 132 -9.77 7.79 7.28
N HIS A 133 -9.84 9.10 7.01
CA HIS A 133 -10.89 9.70 6.19
C HIS A 133 -10.94 9.14 4.76
N LEU A 134 -9.79 8.87 4.13
CA LEU A 134 -9.75 8.23 2.81
C LEU A 134 -10.09 6.73 2.87
N ALA A 135 -9.69 6.04 3.94
CA ALA A 135 -10.01 4.64 4.15
C ALA A 135 -11.50 4.42 4.42
N ASP A 136 -12.19 5.35 5.09
CA ASP A 136 -13.64 5.28 5.28
C ASP A 136 -14.40 5.27 3.95
N MET A 137 -13.92 6.04 2.96
CA MET A 137 -14.49 6.08 1.61
C MET A 137 -14.34 4.74 0.84
N PHE A 138 -13.59 3.77 1.36
CA PHE A 138 -13.48 2.44 0.75
C PHE A 138 -14.75 1.63 0.94
N ASN A 139 -15.63 2.03 1.86
CA ASN A 139 -16.92 1.38 2.08
C ASN A 139 -18.09 2.21 1.51
N ASP A 140 -17.79 3.18 0.64
CA ASP A 140 -18.82 4.00 -0.03
C ASP A 140 -19.72 3.12 -0.93
N GLU A 141 -20.99 3.49 -0.99
CA GLU A 141 -22.02 2.81 -1.79
C GLU A 141 -21.71 2.84 -3.30
N ILE A 142 -21.03 3.90 -3.77
CA ILE A 142 -20.70 4.11 -5.17
C ILE A 142 -19.32 3.52 -5.47
N GLN A 143 -19.27 2.55 -6.37
CA GLN A 143 -18.03 1.88 -6.79
C GLN A 143 -16.94 2.85 -7.26
N GLN A 144 -17.32 3.88 -8.03
CA GLN A 144 -16.38 4.87 -8.56
C GLN A 144 -15.69 5.66 -7.44
N ILE A 145 -16.42 6.02 -6.37
CA ILE A 145 -15.86 6.71 -5.20
C ILE A 145 -14.84 5.83 -4.50
N ARG A 146 -15.18 4.54 -4.29
CA ARG A 146 -14.24 3.57 -3.71
C ARG A 146 -12.93 3.50 -4.51
N LEU A 147 -13.03 3.40 -5.84
CA LEU A 147 -11.86 3.35 -6.73
C LEU A 147 -11.00 4.62 -6.63
N ASP A 148 -11.65 5.78 -6.65
CA ASP A 148 -10.99 7.08 -6.57
C ASP A 148 -10.30 7.26 -5.21
N ALA A 149 -10.91 6.78 -4.12
CA ALA A 149 -10.33 6.79 -2.79
C ALA A 149 -9.06 5.91 -2.70
N ILE A 150 -9.09 4.69 -3.25
CA ILE A 150 -7.92 3.80 -3.27
C ILE A 150 -6.77 4.45 -4.06
N ARG A 151 -7.08 5.05 -5.22
CA ARG A 151 -6.09 5.74 -6.05
C ARG A 151 -5.51 6.98 -5.37
N ALA A 152 -6.34 7.73 -4.64
CA ALA A 152 -5.92 8.90 -3.86
C ALA A 152 -5.03 8.50 -2.67
N LEU A 153 -5.33 7.38 -1.99
CA LEU A 153 -4.56 6.90 -0.84
C LEU A 153 -3.22 6.24 -1.23
N THR A 154 -3.16 5.59 -2.40
CA THR A 154 -1.96 4.85 -2.88
C THR A 154 -0.64 5.65 -2.83
N PRO A 155 -0.55 6.92 -3.27
CA PRO A 155 0.69 7.70 -3.13
C PRO A 155 0.94 8.16 -1.69
N VAL A 156 -0.12 8.41 -0.92
CA VAL A 156 -0.10 8.97 0.43
C VAL A 156 0.39 7.93 1.45
N ILE A 157 0.00 6.67 1.28
CA ILE A 157 0.30 5.57 2.19
C ILE A 157 1.81 5.30 2.35
N SER A 158 2.62 5.72 1.38
CA SER A 158 4.08 5.57 1.44
C SER A 158 4.74 6.41 2.54
N HIS A 159 4.05 7.42 3.05
CA HIS A 159 4.52 8.29 4.12
C HIS A 159 4.04 7.88 5.51
N GLY A 160 3.01 7.03 5.58
CA GLY A 160 2.38 6.61 6.83
C GLY A 160 2.74 5.17 7.21
N ILE A 161 2.52 4.87 8.48
CA ILE A 161 2.57 3.49 9.00
C ILE A 161 1.13 3.06 9.22
N LEU A 162 0.74 1.95 8.60
CA LEU A 162 -0.57 1.35 8.78
C LEU A 162 -0.58 0.50 10.04
N HIS A 163 -1.47 0.90 10.96
CA HIS A 163 -1.82 0.10 12.12
C HIS A 163 -2.94 -0.88 11.80
N ARG A 164 -3.18 -1.81 12.73
CA ARG A 164 -4.16 -2.90 12.56
C ARG A 164 -5.56 -2.40 12.22
N ASP A 165 -6.06 -1.38 12.91
CA ASP A 165 -7.44 -0.90 12.72
C ASP A 165 -7.64 -0.30 11.33
N GLN A 166 -6.69 0.51 10.87
CA GLN A 166 -6.68 1.08 9.52
C GLN A 166 -6.58 -0.01 8.45
N LEU A 167 -5.75 -1.02 8.72
CA LEU A 167 -5.56 -2.13 7.81
C LEU A 167 -6.83 -2.99 7.67
N ASP A 168 -7.54 -3.26 8.76
CA ASP A 168 -8.78 -4.04 8.72
C ASP A 168 -9.84 -3.34 7.84
N THR A 169 -9.95 -2.00 7.91
CA THR A 169 -10.81 -1.21 7.01
C THR A 169 -10.34 -1.28 5.56
N ILE A 170 -9.04 -1.12 5.30
CA ILE A 170 -8.49 -1.17 3.94
C ILE A 170 -8.68 -2.57 3.31
N LEU A 171 -8.56 -3.63 4.10
CA LEU A 171 -8.68 -5.01 3.64
C LEU A 171 -10.12 -5.43 3.31
N THR A 172 -11.15 -4.63 3.61
CA THR A 172 -12.54 -4.96 3.20
C THR A 172 -12.69 -4.99 1.69
N VAL A 173 -11.91 -4.16 0.97
CA VAL A 173 -11.94 -4.03 -0.50
C VAL A 173 -11.34 -5.25 -1.21
N VAL A 174 -10.57 -6.10 -0.50
CA VAL A 174 -9.97 -7.32 -1.08
C VAL A 174 -11.03 -8.25 -1.69
N ASP A 175 -12.24 -8.20 -1.14
CA ASP A 175 -13.40 -8.99 -1.53
C ASP A 175 -14.43 -8.22 -2.39
N ASP A 176 -14.06 -7.03 -2.90
CA ASP A 176 -14.94 -6.21 -3.76
C ASP A 176 -15.33 -6.97 -5.04
N ALA A 177 -16.59 -6.86 -5.45
CA ALA A 177 -17.12 -7.51 -6.64
C ALA A 177 -16.36 -7.10 -7.92
N THR A 178 -15.82 -5.89 -7.95
CA THR A 178 -15.21 -5.29 -9.14
C THR A 178 -13.70 -5.45 -9.18
N ALA A 179 -13.20 -5.94 -10.32
CA ALA A 179 -11.78 -6.24 -10.48
C ALA A 179 -10.90 -4.99 -10.38
N ASP A 180 -11.37 -3.84 -10.88
CA ASP A 180 -10.61 -2.58 -10.82
C ASP A 180 -10.30 -2.14 -9.38
N ASN A 181 -11.26 -2.29 -8.47
CA ASN A 181 -11.07 -1.98 -7.05
C ASN A 181 -10.05 -2.93 -6.42
N ARG A 182 -10.16 -4.25 -6.69
CA ARG A 182 -9.21 -5.24 -6.19
C ARG A 182 -7.79 -5.00 -6.71
N MET A 183 -7.63 -4.72 -8.00
CA MET A 183 -6.34 -4.40 -8.61
C MET A 183 -5.73 -3.11 -8.05
N ALA A 184 -6.54 -2.07 -7.87
CA ALA A 184 -6.10 -0.82 -7.26
C ALA A 184 -5.64 -1.05 -5.81
N LEU A 185 -6.36 -1.89 -5.05
CA LEU A 185 -5.99 -2.25 -3.69
C LEU A 185 -4.66 -3.03 -3.64
N HIS A 186 -4.45 -3.97 -4.56
CA HIS A 186 -3.16 -4.68 -4.66
C HIS A 186 -2.00 -3.69 -4.87
N ALA A 187 -2.20 -2.66 -5.71
CA ALA A 187 -1.20 -1.61 -5.92
C ALA A 187 -0.98 -0.74 -4.68
N LEU A 188 -2.01 -0.51 -3.87
CA LEU A 188 -1.91 0.20 -2.58
C LEU A 188 -1.14 -0.62 -1.55
N LEU A 189 -1.52 -1.89 -1.36
CA LEU A 189 -0.85 -2.82 -0.45
C LEU A 189 0.61 -3.07 -0.87
N ALA A 190 0.91 -2.99 -2.16
CA ALA A 190 2.27 -3.06 -2.70
C ALA A 190 3.16 -1.86 -2.30
N LYS A 191 2.60 -0.77 -1.74
CA LYS A 191 3.34 0.45 -1.33
C LYS A 191 3.21 0.82 0.14
N CYS A 192 2.37 0.13 0.91
CA CYS A 192 2.14 0.47 2.32
C CYS A 192 3.37 0.25 3.20
N ASN A 193 3.38 0.81 4.42
CA ASN A 193 4.31 0.38 5.45
C ASN A 193 3.50 -0.19 6.61
N LEU A 194 3.73 -1.45 6.98
CA LEU A 194 2.97 -2.16 8.01
C LEU A 194 3.70 -2.04 9.35
N ALA A 195 2.94 -1.81 10.43
CA ALA A 195 3.51 -1.65 11.76
C ALA A 195 4.15 -2.95 12.31
N ASP A 196 3.43 -4.08 12.18
CA ASP A 196 3.75 -5.31 12.90
C ASP A 196 3.68 -6.58 12.03
N SER A 197 4.33 -7.65 12.49
CA SER A 197 4.26 -8.99 11.86
C SER A 197 2.81 -9.51 11.77
N ASN A 198 1.96 -9.18 12.74
CA ASN A 198 0.54 -9.55 12.69
C ASN A 198 -0.20 -8.88 11.52
N CYS A 199 0.16 -7.65 11.16
CA CYS A 199 -0.42 -6.94 10.01
C CYS A 199 -0.04 -7.62 8.69
N VAL A 200 1.22 -8.09 8.57
CA VAL A 200 1.68 -8.88 7.42
C VAL A 200 0.88 -10.18 7.32
N LEU A 201 0.69 -10.88 8.44
CA LEU A 201 -0.07 -12.13 8.47
C LEU A 201 -1.54 -11.93 8.13
N GLN A 202 -2.17 -10.85 8.61
CA GLN A 202 -3.54 -10.48 8.25
C GLN A 202 -3.67 -10.19 6.75
N CYS A 203 -2.74 -9.40 6.18
CA CYS A 203 -2.69 -9.14 4.74
C CYS A 203 -2.61 -10.44 3.94
N LEU A 204 -1.68 -11.32 4.30
CA LEU A 204 -1.50 -12.61 3.65
C LEU A 204 -2.79 -13.46 3.73
N LYS A 205 -3.38 -13.61 4.92
CA LYS A 205 -4.61 -14.41 5.11
C LYS A 205 -5.76 -13.88 4.26
N LYS A 206 -5.95 -12.56 4.20
CA LYS A 206 -7.00 -11.93 3.39
C LYS A 206 -6.74 -12.07 1.89
N LEU A 207 -5.50 -11.87 1.44
CA LEU A 207 -5.13 -12.08 0.03
C LEU A 207 -5.28 -13.55 -0.40
N LEU A 208 -4.95 -14.50 0.46
CA LEU A 208 -5.19 -15.93 0.20
C LEU A 208 -6.69 -16.26 0.15
N HIS A 209 -7.50 -15.65 1.02
CA HIS A 209 -8.96 -15.79 0.93
C HIS A 209 -9.49 -15.26 -0.41
N SER A 210 -8.99 -14.10 -0.85
CA SER A 210 -9.31 -13.51 -2.14
C SER A 210 -8.91 -14.41 -3.30
N LEU A 211 -7.71 -15.01 -3.25
CA LEU A 211 -7.24 -15.94 -4.28
C LEU A 211 -8.18 -17.15 -4.45
N ARG A 212 -8.73 -17.66 -3.33
CA ARG A 212 -9.71 -18.74 -3.36
C ARG A 212 -11.01 -18.32 -4.07
N ARG A 213 -11.41 -17.06 -3.89
CA ARG A 213 -12.67 -16.51 -4.44
C ARG A 213 -12.51 -16.02 -5.88
N PHE A 214 -11.36 -15.45 -6.21
CA PHE A 214 -11.01 -14.86 -7.50
C PHE A 214 -9.67 -15.39 -8.01
N PRO A 215 -9.62 -16.64 -8.54
CA PRO A 215 -8.39 -17.22 -9.08
C PRO A 215 -7.77 -16.43 -10.25
N MET A 216 -8.57 -15.61 -10.95
CA MET A 216 -8.11 -14.77 -12.05
C MET A 216 -7.10 -13.70 -11.60
N ASP A 217 -7.13 -13.31 -10.33
CA ASP A 217 -6.27 -12.25 -9.79
C ASP A 217 -4.94 -12.78 -9.24
N LYS A 218 -4.66 -14.07 -9.45
CA LYS A 218 -3.49 -14.80 -8.93
C LYS A 218 -2.17 -14.05 -9.07
N PHE A 219 -1.83 -13.61 -10.28
CA PHE A 219 -0.57 -12.93 -10.54
C PHE A 219 -0.49 -11.56 -9.87
N SER A 220 -1.62 -10.85 -9.77
CA SER A 220 -1.68 -9.58 -9.05
C SER A 220 -1.45 -9.78 -7.56
N ILE A 221 -2.01 -10.84 -6.97
CA ILE A 221 -1.81 -11.20 -5.57
C ILE A 221 -0.36 -11.60 -5.32
N PHE A 222 0.23 -12.43 -6.18
CA PHE A 222 1.64 -12.83 -6.08
C PHE A 222 2.58 -11.63 -6.19
N SER A 223 2.32 -10.70 -7.11
CA SER A 223 3.09 -9.45 -7.23
C SER A 223 2.96 -8.63 -5.94
N CYS A 224 1.75 -8.46 -5.42
CA CYS A 224 1.51 -7.72 -4.17
C CYS A 224 2.28 -8.34 -2.99
N LEU A 225 2.20 -9.66 -2.80
CA LEU A 225 2.94 -10.38 -1.77
C LEU A 225 4.45 -10.26 -1.95
N SER A 226 4.94 -10.26 -3.19
CA SER A 226 6.35 -10.04 -3.47
C SER A 226 6.83 -8.67 -2.95
N ASP A 227 6.04 -7.62 -3.18
CA ASP A 227 6.39 -6.27 -2.74
C ASP A 227 6.24 -6.10 -1.22
N ILE A 228 5.25 -6.77 -0.60
CA ILE A 228 5.11 -6.79 0.87
C ILE A 228 6.34 -7.45 1.51
N GLY A 229 6.82 -8.56 0.94
CA GLY A 229 8.01 -9.27 1.41
C GLY A 229 9.28 -8.43 1.30
N ARG A 230 9.45 -7.72 0.16
CA ARG A 230 10.61 -6.83 -0.07
C ARG A 230 10.64 -5.66 0.91
N ARG A 231 9.48 -5.08 1.23
CA ARG A 231 9.39 -3.92 2.15
C ARG A 231 9.54 -4.30 3.62
N HIS A 232 9.10 -5.49 4.01
CA HIS A 232 9.05 -5.88 5.43
C HIS A 232 9.85 -7.15 5.76
N PRO A 233 11.14 -7.25 5.39
CA PRO A 233 11.93 -8.45 5.67
C PRO A 233 12.13 -8.68 7.17
N SER A 234 12.14 -7.60 7.98
CA SER A 234 12.22 -7.69 9.43
C SER A 234 10.98 -8.31 10.07
N LEU A 235 9.79 -7.98 9.56
CA LEU A 235 8.52 -8.47 10.07
C LEU A 235 8.21 -9.89 9.59
N VAL A 236 8.71 -10.28 8.42
CA VAL A 236 8.52 -11.64 7.86
C VAL A 236 9.42 -12.67 8.54
N GLN A 237 10.63 -12.31 8.97
CA GLN A 237 11.56 -13.26 9.61
C GLN A 237 10.95 -14.10 10.74
N PRO A 238 10.29 -13.52 11.76
CA PRO A 238 9.73 -14.33 12.85
C PRO A 238 8.58 -15.25 12.40
N LEU A 239 7.99 -15.01 11.21
CA LEU A 239 6.85 -15.76 10.69
C LEU A 239 7.26 -16.96 9.83
N ILE A 240 8.54 -17.16 9.50
CA ILE A 240 8.98 -18.16 8.51
C ILE A 240 8.48 -19.57 8.86
N ASN A 241 8.61 -19.97 10.12
CA ASN A 241 8.19 -21.30 10.56
C ASN A 241 6.68 -21.48 10.39
N ASP A 242 5.89 -20.46 10.74
CA ASP A 242 4.43 -20.48 10.58
C ASP A 242 4.01 -20.41 9.10
N LEU A 243 4.80 -19.75 8.24
CA LEU A 243 4.48 -19.55 6.82
C LEU A 243 4.83 -20.77 5.96
N LEU A 244 5.88 -21.49 6.31
CA LEU A 244 6.34 -22.69 5.61
C LEU A 244 5.90 -23.98 6.33
N ASP A 245 5.05 -23.84 7.35
CA ASP A 245 4.57 -24.92 8.22
C ASP A 245 5.70 -25.78 8.82
N ILE A 246 6.86 -25.17 9.12
CA ILE A 246 8.06 -25.85 9.62
C ILE A 246 7.86 -26.21 11.09
N HIS A 247 7.84 -27.51 11.40
CA HIS A 247 7.77 -27.97 12.77
C HIS A 247 9.19 -28.02 13.39
N PRO A 248 9.41 -27.49 14.62
CA PRO A 248 10.75 -27.45 15.23
C PRO A 248 11.43 -28.81 15.47
N ILE A 249 10.63 -29.89 15.50
CA ILE A 249 11.08 -31.25 15.89
C ILE A 249 10.90 -32.27 14.76
N PHE A 250 9.98 -32.02 13.82
CA PHE A 250 9.59 -33.02 12.83
C PHE A 250 9.87 -32.51 11.43
N ASP A 251 10.36 -33.39 10.57
CA ASP A 251 10.46 -33.11 9.15
C ASP A 251 9.05 -32.99 8.56
N THR A 252 8.76 -31.80 8.07
CA THR A 252 7.49 -31.51 7.41
C THR A 252 7.52 -32.01 5.99
N PRO A 253 6.43 -32.64 5.50
CA PRO A 253 6.38 -33.10 4.13
C PRO A 253 6.58 -31.93 3.15
N GLU A 254 7.34 -32.17 2.08
CA GLU A 254 7.52 -31.21 1.01
C GLU A 254 6.16 -30.84 0.40
N GLN A 255 5.81 -29.55 0.43
CA GLN A 255 4.54 -29.06 -0.14
C GLN A 255 4.61 -29.08 -1.67
N SER A 256 3.47 -29.32 -2.33
CA SER A 256 3.43 -29.35 -3.80
C SER A 256 3.59 -27.95 -4.40
N ILE A 257 4.33 -27.87 -5.51
CA ILE A 257 4.48 -26.65 -6.31
C ILE A 257 3.16 -26.27 -7.00
N ASP A 258 2.23 -27.21 -7.15
CA ASP A 258 0.90 -26.95 -7.73
C ASP A 258 -0.05 -26.22 -6.76
N ASP A 259 0.30 -26.12 -5.47
CA ASP A 259 -0.50 -25.40 -4.48
C ASP A 259 -0.23 -23.89 -4.53
N ASP A 260 -1.20 -23.15 -5.06
CA ASP A 260 -1.15 -21.70 -5.16
C ASP A 260 -1.05 -20.99 -3.80
N PHE A 261 -1.59 -21.59 -2.73
CA PHE A 261 -1.50 -21.03 -1.38
C PHE A 261 -0.08 -21.16 -0.83
N TYR A 262 0.53 -22.33 -1.01
CA TYR A 262 1.94 -22.54 -0.69
C TYR A 262 2.85 -21.60 -1.49
N LEU A 263 2.65 -21.50 -2.80
CA LEU A 263 3.43 -20.60 -3.65
C LEU A 263 3.34 -19.14 -3.20
N ALA A 264 2.16 -18.66 -2.81
CA ALA A 264 1.99 -17.31 -2.26
C ALA A 264 2.82 -17.08 -0.99
N ARG A 265 2.82 -18.03 -0.04
CA ARG A 265 3.63 -17.93 1.19
C ARG A 265 5.12 -17.98 0.88
N LEU A 266 5.52 -18.87 -0.03
CA LEU A 266 6.90 -19.01 -0.46
C LEU A 266 7.40 -17.74 -1.18
N ILE A 267 6.60 -17.15 -2.07
CA ILE A 267 6.93 -15.89 -2.76
C ILE A 267 7.17 -14.77 -1.75
N LEU A 268 6.33 -14.63 -0.71
CA LEU A 268 6.49 -13.65 0.35
C LEU A 268 7.85 -13.83 1.07
N VAL A 269 8.17 -15.07 1.45
CA VAL A 269 9.41 -15.42 2.17
C VAL A 269 10.66 -15.21 1.30
N LEU A 270 10.64 -15.65 0.04
CA LEU A 270 11.76 -15.47 -0.90
C LEU A 270 12.06 -14.00 -1.17
N ASN A 271 11.02 -13.18 -1.30
CA ASN A 271 11.17 -11.75 -1.48
C ASN A 271 11.75 -11.06 -0.24
N ALA A 272 11.37 -11.49 0.96
CA ALA A 272 12.03 -11.04 2.19
C ALA A 272 13.50 -11.51 2.26
N ALA A 273 13.78 -12.75 1.85
CA ALA A 273 15.12 -13.34 1.85
C ALA A 273 16.10 -12.55 0.97
N SER A 274 15.64 -11.98 -0.14
CA SER A 274 16.47 -11.14 -1.01
C SER A 274 17.07 -9.90 -0.34
N HIS A 275 16.46 -9.41 0.74
CA HIS A 275 16.94 -8.26 1.50
C HIS A 275 17.59 -8.66 2.84
N ARG A 276 17.38 -9.89 3.32
CA ARG A 276 17.89 -10.38 4.60
C ARG A 276 18.43 -11.79 4.50
N SER A 277 19.76 -11.89 4.49
CA SER A 277 20.50 -13.16 4.37
C SER A 277 20.17 -14.19 5.45
N VAL A 278 19.83 -13.75 6.67
CA VAL A 278 19.45 -14.67 7.79
C VAL A 278 18.25 -15.53 7.43
N ILE A 279 17.33 -15.03 6.62
CA ILE A 279 16.15 -15.78 6.16
C ILE A 279 16.59 -16.95 5.27
N CYS A 280 17.66 -16.79 4.48
CA CYS A 280 18.18 -17.83 3.60
C CYS A 280 18.60 -19.09 4.39
N SER A 281 19.16 -18.91 5.59
CA SER A 281 19.58 -20.02 6.46
C SER A 281 18.41 -20.71 7.19
N LEU A 282 17.25 -20.07 7.27
CA LEU A 282 16.05 -20.61 7.92
C LEU A 282 15.14 -21.36 6.96
N ILE A 283 15.35 -21.21 5.65
CA ILE A 283 14.54 -21.84 4.62
C ILE A 283 14.98 -23.31 4.44
N PRO A 284 14.04 -24.27 4.37
CA PRO A 284 14.37 -25.67 4.10
C PRO A 284 15.03 -25.89 2.74
N ILE A 285 15.90 -26.91 2.65
CA ILE A 285 16.66 -27.23 1.43
C ILE A 285 15.75 -27.53 0.23
N TYR A 286 14.57 -28.14 0.45
CA TYR A 286 13.62 -28.41 -0.63
C TYR A 286 13.09 -27.13 -1.29
N ALA A 287 12.90 -26.05 -0.52
CA ALA A 287 12.41 -24.77 -1.04
C ALA A 287 13.42 -24.09 -1.98
N LEU A 288 14.71 -24.49 -1.96
CA LEU A 288 15.69 -24.05 -2.96
C LEU A 288 15.40 -24.62 -4.35
N LYS A 289 14.88 -25.86 -4.43
CA LYS A 289 14.44 -26.43 -5.72
C LYS A 289 13.26 -25.64 -6.26
N HIS A 290 12.32 -25.30 -5.38
CA HIS A 290 11.11 -24.54 -5.73
C HIS A 290 11.46 -23.10 -6.13
N TYR A 291 12.41 -22.46 -5.42
CA TYR A 291 12.97 -21.18 -5.81
C TYR A 291 13.53 -21.19 -7.24
N ARG A 292 14.32 -22.21 -7.60
CA ARG A 292 14.91 -22.33 -8.95
C ARG A 292 13.83 -22.48 -10.03
N TYR A 293 12.76 -23.21 -9.73
CA TYR A 293 11.60 -23.33 -10.62
C TYR A 293 10.89 -21.98 -10.77
N LEU A 294 10.49 -21.36 -9.66
CA LEU A 294 9.76 -20.08 -9.66
C LEU A 294 10.56 -18.96 -10.31
N ARG A 295 11.89 -18.93 -10.11
CA ARG A 295 12.76 -17.91 -10.72
C ARG A 295 12.82 -18.02 -12.25
N ARG A 296 12.68 -19.24 -12.79
CA ARG A 296 12.62 -19.50 -14.23
C ARG A 296 11.23 -19.17 -14.79
N SER A 297 10.17 -19.52 -14.06
CA SER A 297 8.79 -19.30 -14.49
C SER A 297 8.37 -17.82 -14.38
N TRP A 298 8.68 -17.15 -13.27
CA TRP A 298 8.23 -15.79 -12.93
C TRP A 298 9.39 -14.91 -12.45
N PRO A 299 10.26 -14.47 -13.39
CA PRO A 299 11.47 -13.70 -13.06
C PRO A 299 11.20 -12.33 -12.43
N ASP A 300 10.04 -11.74 -12.69
CA ASP A 300 9.67 -10.40 -12.20
C ASP A 300 9.15 -10.41 -10.76
N ILE A 301 8.52 -11.52 -10.36
CA ILE A 301 7.94 -11.71 -9.02
C ILE A 301 9.01 -12.21 -8.04
N VAL A 302 9.88 -13.12 -8.49
CA VAL A 302 10.90 -13.74 -7.63
C VAL A 302 12.29 -13.15 -7.95
N PRO A 303 12.91 -12.41 -7.01
CA PRO A 303 14.21 -11.78 -7.23
C PRO A 303 15.35 -12.80 -7.23
N LYS A 304 16.52 -12.35 -7.70
CA LYS A 304 17.77 -13.11 -7.53
C LYS A 304 18.22 -13.00 -6.07
N ILE A 305 18.58 -14.13 -5.47
CA ILE A 305 19.07 -14.22 -4.09
C ILE A 305 20.50 -14.71 -4.17
N SER A 306 21.45 -13.87 -3.78
CA SER A 306 22.89 -14.10 -3.97
C SER A 306 23.36 -15.36 -3.26
N GLU A 307 22.83 -15.61 -2.06
CA GLU A 307 23.15 -16.73 -1.18
C GLU A 307 22.81 -18.08 -1.84
N PHE A 308 21.68 -18.16 -2.56
CA PHE A 308 21.24 -19.38 -3.24
C PHE A 308 21.98 -19.64 -4.56
N GLU A 309 22.64 -18.61 -5.10
CA GLU A 309 23.52 -18.75 -6.28
C GLU A 309 24.94 -19.19 -5.88
N GLN A 310 25.40 -18.82 -4.68
CA GLN A 310 26.73 -19.17 -4.15
C GLN A 310 26.88 -20.66 -3.76
N GLU A 311 25.79 -21.34 -3.39
CA GLU A 311 25.82 -22.79 -3.07
C GLU A 311 26.24 -23.68 -4.25
N LYS A 312 26.35 -23.16 -5.48
CA LYS A 312 26.96 -23.89 -6.59
C LYS A 312 28.46 -24.21 -6.38
N VAL A 313 29.13 -23.63 -5.38
CA VAL A 313 30.57 -23.84 -5.13
C VAL A 313 30.86 -25.00 -4.16
N TYR A 314 29.88 -25.49 -3.38
CA TYR A 314 30.10 -26.54 -2.37
C TYR A 314 29.49 -27.92 -2.68
N HIS A 315 29.09 -28.18 -3.93
CA HIS A 315 28.64 -29.52 -4.36
C HIS A 315 29.54 -30.13 -5.44
N ASN A 316 30.87 -30.05 -5.23
CA ASN A 316 31.83 -30.92 -5.90
C ASN A 316 32.63 -31.82 -4.94
N ASP A 317 32.33 -31.84 -3.64
CA ASP A 317 32.91 -32.83 -2.71
C ASP A 317 31.96 -34.02 -2.53
N SER A 318 31.66 -34.71 -3.64
CA SER A 318 31.14 -36.08 -3.62
C SER A 318 32.25 -37.13 -3.86
N THR A 319 33.52 -36.79 -3.61
CA THR A 319 34.64 -37.75 -3.63
C THR A 319 35.23 -38.05 -2.25
N ALA A 320 34.63 -37.59 -1.14
CA ALA A 320 35.20 -37.81 0.20
C ALA A 320 34.60 -39.00 0.99
N PHE A 321 33.81 -39.89 0.37
CA PHE A 321 33.25 -41.08 1.06
C PHE A 321 33.54 -42.43 0.41
N ALA A 322 34.52 -42.52 -0.47
CA ALA A 322 34.97 -43.79 -1.03
C ALA A 322 36.49 -43.90 -1.00
N LEU A 323 37.08 -44.09 0.19
CA LEU A 323 38.39 -44.71 0.39
C LEU A 323 38.53 -45.12 1.88
N LEU A 324 37.71 -46.08 2.32
CA LEU A 324 38.11 -46.99 3.40
C LEU A 324 38.91 -48.12 2.73
N PRO A 325 40.19 -48.35 3.08
CA PRO A 325 40.87 -49.54 2.63
C PRO A 325 40.24 -50.74 3.35
N LEU A 326 39.73 -51.70 2.57
CA LEU A 326 39.52 -53.07 3.03
C LEU A 326 40.85 -53.60 3.59
N LEU A 327 40.94 -53.71 4.91
CA LEU A 327 41.88 -54.62 5.56
C LEU A 327 41.18 -55.97 5.67
N ASP A 328 41.32 -56.75 4.60
CA ASP A 328 41.13 -58.19 4.62
C ASP A 328 42.44 -58.80 5.15
N GLY A 329 42.36 -59.51 6.27
CA GLY A 329 43.50 -60.09 6.98
C GLY A 329 43.00 -61.10 7.99
N GLY A 330 42.85 -62.35 7.52
CA GLY A 330 42.33 -63.47 8.30
C GLY A 330 43.18 -63.87 9.52
N PRO A 331 42.69 -64.82 10.35
CA PRO A 331 43.33 -65.21 11.58
C PRO A 331 44.45 -66.22 11.30
N GLU A 332 45.70 -65.81 11.48
CA GLU A 332 46.83 -66.75 11.53
C GLU A 332 47.14 -67.13 12.98
N LYS A 333 47.04 -68.43 13.23
CA LYS A 333 47.42 -69.10 14.46
C LYS A 333 48.95 -69.07 14.60
N THR A 334 49.44 -68.75 15.78
CA THR A 334 50.75 -69.20 16.24
C THR A 334 50.66 -69.65 17.69
N GLU A 335 50.66 -70.97 17.87
CA GLU A 335 51.11 -71.64 19.08
C GLU A 335 52.65 -71.63 19.18
N ILE A 336 53.13 -72.03 20.36
CA ILE A 336 54.51 -72.34 20.78
C ILE A 336 55.31 -71.08 21.22
N GLY A 337 55.81 -70.93 22.43
CA GLY A 337 56.05 -71.84 23.55
C GLY A 337 57.44 -71.57 24.12
N ALA A 338 57.53 -71.13 25.37
CA ALA A 338 58.62 -71.33 26.35
C ALA A 338 58.28 -70.58 27.65
#